data_AF-A0A125QJC7-F1
#
_entry.id   AF-A0A125QJC7-F1
#
_cell.length_a   1.000
_cell.length_b   1.000
_cell.length_c   1.000
_cell.angle_alpha   90.00
_cell.angle_beta   90.00
_cell.angle_gamma   90.00
#
_symmetry.space_group_name_H-M   'P 1'
#
loop_
_entity.id
_entity.type
_entity.pdbx_description
1 polymer ?
#
loop_
_entity_poly.entity_id
_entity_poly.type
_entity_poly.pdbx_seq_one_letter_code
_entity_poly.pdbx_strand_id
1 'polypeptide(L)' 'MKIRNLALATAAVSLAATPAIAEAAFERSAAPVEGESGLEGSGIIIAVLAAAAVIAGIVIVADDDDDEAVSP' A
#
# COMPACT_ATOMS: atom_id res chain seq x y z
N MET A 1 11.85 -16.73 -22.67
CA MET A 1 10.82 -16.45 -21.66
C MET A 1 11.32 -15.55 -20.53
N LYS A 2 12.51 -15.80 -19.97
CA LYS A 2 13.07 -15.01 -18.85
C LYS A 2 13.20 -13.50 -19.10
N ILE A 3 13.68 -13.10 -20.27
CA ILE A 3 13.87 -11.68 -20.64
C ILE A 3 12.53 -10.94 -20.81
N ARG A 4 11.52 -11.62 -21.36
CA ARG A 4 10.16 -11.08 -21.50
C ARG A 4 9.49 -10.91 -20.14
N ASN A 5 9.65 -11.89 -19.25
CA ASN A 5 9.10 -11.80 -17.89
C ASN A 5 9.78 -10.70 -17.09
N LEU A 6 11.10 -10.50 -17.27
CA LEU A 6 11.82 -9.39 -16.66
C LEU A 6 11.29 -8.04 -17.17
N ALA A 7 11.12 -7.88 -18.48
CA ALA A 7 10.58 -6.65 -19.06
C ALA A 7 9.15 -6.33 -18.56
N LEU A 8 8.29 -7.35 -18.43
CA LEU A 8 6.94 -7.20 -17.88
C LEU A 8 6.97 -6.85 -16.39
N ALA A 9 7.85 -7.47 -15.61
CA ALA A 9 8.01 -7.15 -14.19
C ALA A 9 8.49 -5.71 -13.98
N THR A 10 9.47 -5.26 -14.77
CA THR A 10 9.95 -3.87 -14.72
C THR A 10 8.85 -2.89 -15.11
N ALA A 11 8.08 -3.18 -16.17
CA ALA A 11 6.95 -2.34 -16.59
C ALA A 11 5.85 -2.25 -15.52
N ALA A 12 5.51 -3.38 -14.89
CA ALA A 12 4.51 -3.42 -13.81
C ALA A 12 4.97 -2.62 -12.59
N VAL A 13 6.24 -2.75 -12.19
CA VAL A 13 6.82 -1.97 -11.08
C VAL A 13 6.86 -0.48 -11.42
N SER A 14 7.25 -0.10 -12.64
CA SER A 14 7.23 1.30 -13.07
C SER A 14 5.82 1.89 -13.05
N LEU A 15 4.82 1.16 -13.52
CA LEU A 15 3.42 1.61 -13.49
C LEU A 15 2.89 1.75 -12.06
N ALA A 16 3.21 0.79 -11.19
CA ALA A 16 2.80 0.81 -9.78
C ALA A 16 3.51 1.92 -8.97
N ALA A 17 4.75 2.25 -9.31
CA ALA A 17 5.53 3.29 -8.63
C ALA A 17 5.24 4.71 -9.16
N THR A 18 4.64 4.84 -10.35
CA THR A 18 4.34 6.13 -10.98
C THR A 18 3.57 7.10 -10.07
N PRO A 19 2.51 6.68 -9.33
CA PRO A 19 1.77 7.59 -8.44
C PRO A 19 2.65 8.17 -7.32
N ALA A 20 3.47 7.34 -6.66
CA ALA A 20 4.33 7.77 -5.57
C ALA A 20 5.44 8.74 -6.05
N ILE A 21 5.96 8.52 -7.26
CA ILE A 21 6.95 9.42 -7.87
C ILE A 21 6.28 10.75 -8.27
N ALA A 22 5.05 10.71 -8.79
CA ALA A 22 4.30 11.92 -9.15
C ALA A 22 3.96 12.77 -7.91
N GLU A 23 3.65 12.14 -6.78
CA GLU A 23 3.45 12.83 -5.51
C GLU A 23 4.74 13.50 -5.00
N ALA A 24 5.88 12.83 -5.12
CA ALA A 24 7.17 13.37 -4.67
C ALA A 24 7.79 14.43 -5.60
N ALA A 25 7.53 14.35 -6.93
CA ALA A 25 8.12 15.23 -7.91
C ALA A 25 7.42 16.60 -8.01
N PHE A 26 6.18 16.69 -7.54
CA PHE A 26 5.41 17.92 -7.55
C PHE A 26 5.00 18.28 -6.13
N GLU A 27 5.87 19.02 -5.43
CA GLU A 27 5.48 19.76 -4.22
C GLU A 27 4.49 20.85 -4.64
N ARG A 28 3.20 20.50 -4.67
CA ARG A 28 2.13 21.48 -4.82
C ARG A 28 2.19 22.36 -3.58
N SER A 29 2.67 23.59 -3.73
CA SER A 29 2.54 24.62 -2.69
C SER A 29 1.05 24.80 -2.40
N ALA A 30 0.57 24.21 -1.31
CA ALA A 30 -0.79 24.39 -0.86
C ALA A 30 -0.96 25.86 -0.44
N ALA A 31 -2.01 26.51 -0.96
CA ALA A 31 -2.45 27.76 -0.36
C ALA A 31 -2.88 27.45 1.08
N PRO A 32 -2.55 28.31 2.08
CA PRO A 32 -2.99 28.09 3.45
C PRO A 32 -4.51 27.91 3.51
N VAL A 33 -4.96 26.72 3.90
CA VAL A 33 -6.38 26.45 4.10
C VAL A 33 -6.74 26.88 5.52
N GLU A 34 -7.48 27.99 5.66
CA GLU A 34 -8.12 28.31 6.94
C GLU A 34 -9.20 27.26 7.20
N GLY A 35 -8.79 26.16 7.85
CA GLY A 35 -9.62 24.98 8.06
C GLY A 35 -8.87 23.65 8.08
N GLU A 36 -7.54 23.65 8.28
CA GLU A 36 -6.74 22.45 8.57
C GLU A 36 -7.46 21.64 9.66
N SER A 37 -8.13 20.56 9.26
CA SER A 37 -8.75 19.66 10.23
C SER A 37 -7.60 19.12 11.07
N GLY A 38 -7.76 19.12 12.40
CA GLY A 38 -6.71 18.75 13.39
C GLY A 38 -6.13 17.33 13.26
N LEU A 39 -6.36 16.67 12.14
CA LEU A 39 -5.69 15.48 11.65
C LEU A 39 -4.20 15.69 11.31
N GLU A 40 -3.75 16.94 11.11
CA GLU A 40 -2.33 17.25 10.82
C GLU A 40 -1.36 16.73 11.93
N GLY A 41 -1.85 16.54 13.16
CA GLY A 41 -1.11 15.89 14.24
C GLY A 41 -1.38 14.39 14.45
N SER A 42 -2.42 13.82 13.79
CA SER A 42 -2.84 12.43 14.00
C SER A 42 -2.43 11.49 12.86
N GLY A 43 -1.68 11.97 11.87
CA GLY A 43 -1.18 11.17 10.76
C GLY A 43 -0.46 9.88 11.19
N ILE A 44 0.31 9.92 12.30
CA ILE A 44 0.94 8.72 12.87
C ILE A 44 -0.09 7.74 13.42
N ILE A 45 -1.14 8.22 14.11
CA ILE A 45 -2.21 7.36 14.63
C ILE A 45 -2.96 6.72 13.47
N ILE A 46 -3.33 7.51 12.45
CA ILE A 46 -4.00 6.99 11.26
C ILE A 46 -3.12 5.99 10.51
N ALA A 47 -1.82 6.26 10.37
CA ALA A 47 -0.87 5.34 9.74
C ALA A 47 -0.74 4.02 10.51
N VAL A 48 -0.67 4.08 11.85
CA VAL A 48 -0.61 2.89 12.71
C VAL A 48 -1.93 2.10 12.61
N LEU A 49 -3.08 2.77 12.63
CA LEU A 49 -4.38 2.12 12.47
C LEU A 49 -4.53 1.47 11.09
N ALA A 50 -4.08 2.14 10.03
CA ALA A 50 -4.08 1.60 8.68
C ALA A 50 -3.18 0.36 8.58
N ALA A 51 -1.96 0.43 9.12
CA ALA A 51 -1.04 -0.72 9.16
C ALA A 51 -1.64 -1.89 9.95
N ALA A 52 -2.26 -1.63 11.10
CA ALA A 52 -2.94 -2.65 11.89
C ALA A 52 -4.12 -3.29 11.13
N ALA A 53 -4.92 -2.50 10.42
CA ALA A 53 -6.02 -3.00 9.61
C ALA A 53 -5.54 -3.92 8.47
N VAL A 54 -4.44 -3.57 7.80
CA VAL A 54 -3.84 -4.41 6.77
C VAL A 54 -3.38 -5.74 7.35
N ILE A 55 -2.67 -5.72 8.49
CA ILE A 55 -2.19 -6.94 9.15
C ILE A 55 -3.37 -7.81 9.61
N ALA A 56 -4.38 -7.22 10.23
CA ALA A 56 -5.58 -7.95 10.66
C ALA A 56 -6.33 -8.58 9.49
N GLY A 57 -6.46 -7.87 8.36
CA GLY A 57 -7.05 -8.40 7.14
C GLY A 57 -6.27 -9.59 6.58
N ILE A 58 -4.93 -9.54 6.60
CA ILE A 58 -4.08 -10.66 6.19
C ILE A 58 -4.26 -11.86 7.12
N VAL A 59 -4.25 -11.65 8.44
CA VAL A 59 -4.42 -12.73 9.42
C VAL A 59 -5.78 -13.41 9.25
N ILE A 60 -6.87 -12.65 9.13
CA ILE A 60 -8.22 -13.23 8.94
C ILE A 60 -8.30 -14.06 7.66
N VAL A 61 -7.66 -13.62 6.57
CA VAL A 61 -7.61 -14.38 5.31
C VAL A 61 -6.69 -15.59 5.41
N ALA A 62 -5.63 -15.52 6.22
CA ALA A 62 -4.66 -16.61 6.38
C ALA A 62 -5.05 -17.65 7.45
N ASP A 63 -6.02 -17.34 8.31
CA ASP A 63 -6.55 -18.23 9.37
C ASP A 63 -7.65 -19.16 8.85
N ASP A 64 -7.99 -19.10 7.56
CA ASP A 64 -8.80 -20.14 6.91
C ASP A 64 -7.93 -21.39 6.76
N ASP A 65 -8.06 -22.23 7.77
CA ASP A 65 -7.35 -23.50 8.02
C ASP A 65 -7.74 -24.54 6.95
N ASP A 66 -7.25 -24.36 5.71
CA ASP A 66 -7.34 -25.35 4.62
C ASP A 66 -6.20 -26.39 4.71
N ASP A 67 -5.79 -26.75 5.94
CA ASP A 67 -4.90 -27.87 6.26
C ASP A 67 -5.69 -29.21 6.29
N GLU A 68 -6.61 -29.42 5.34
CA GLU A 68 -7.19 -30.73 5.12
C GLU A 68 -6.10 -31.63 4.51
N ALA A 69 -5.48 -32.46 5.33
CA ALA A 69 -4.45 -33.40 4.91
C ALA A 69 -5.00 -34.36 3.83
N VAL A 70 -4.79 -34.06 2.55
CA VAL A 70 -5.18 -34.92 1.42
C VAL A 70 -4.22 -36.10 1.21
N SER A 71 -3.69 -36.69 2.28
CA SER A 71 -2.85 -37.89 2.21
C SER A 71 -3.64 -39.14 2.63
N PRO A 72 -3.68 -40.22 1.82
CA PRO A 72 -4.44 -41.43 2.10
C PRO A 72 -3.89 -42.25 3.28
#